data_AF-A0A2W6ZDJ3-F1
#
_entry.id   AF-A0A2W6ZDJ3-F1
#
_cell.length_a   1.000
_cell.length_b   1.000
_cell.length_c   1.000
_cell.angle_alpha   90.00
_cell.angle_beta   90.00
_cell.angle_gamma   90.00
#
_symmetry.space_group_name_H-M   'P 1'
#
loop_
_entity.id
_entity.type
_entity.pdbx_description
1 polymer ?
#
loop_
_entity_poly.entity_id
_entity_poly.type
_entity_poly.pdbx_seq_one_letter_code
_entity_poly.pdbx_strand_id
1 'polypeptide(L)' 'MSTDERHDLQAVIKKLSGSSQKVRRAQIFLKADAEGPNWADHQIAEAFDCRTTTVQNIRRRWSNEDLM' A
#
# COMPACT_ATOMS: atom_id res chain seq x y z
N MET A 1 1.83 -10.39 4.42
CA MET A 1 0.56 -10.13 3.73
C MET A 1 0.07 -11.47 3.22
N SER A 2 -1.18 -11.82 3.45
CA SER A 2 -1.77 -13.05 2.92
C SER A 2 -2.22 -12.85 1.46
N THR A 3 -2.55 -13.96 0.78
CA THR A 3 -3.10 -13.93 -0.57
C THR A 3 -4.46 -13.22 -0.63
N ASP A 4 -5.33 -13.43 0.35
CA ASP A 4 -6.64 -12.75 0.43
C ASP A 4 -6.47 -11.23 0.61
N GLU A 5 -5.58 -10.81 1.51
CA GLU A 5 -5.29 -9.40 1.74
C GLU A 5 -4.71 -8.73 0.48
N ARG A 6 -3.85 -9.45 -0.25
CA ARG A 6 -3.35 -9.01 -1.56
C ARG A 6 -4.49 -8.78 -2.54
N HIS A 7 -5.41 -9.73 -2.62
CA HIS A 7 -6.53 -9.66 -3.54
C HIS A 7 -7.48 -8.51 -3.21
N ASP A 8 -7.75 -8.26 -1.93
CA ASP A 8 -8.58 -7.15 -1.48
C ASP A 8 -7.97 -5.79 -1.82
N LEU A 9 -6.66 -5.63 -1.61
CA LEU A 9 -5.93 -4.42 -2.01
C LEU A 9 -5.95 -4.20 -3.52
N GLN A 10 -5.77 -5.28 -4.29
CA GLN A 10 -5.90 -5.21 -5.75
C GLN A 10 -7.32 -4.82 -6.17
N ALA A 11 -8.35 -5.32 -5.48
CA ALA A 11 -9.73 -4.95 -5.75
C ALA A 11 -10.00 -3.48 -5.43
N VAL A 12 -9.46 -2.94 -4.32
CA VAL A 12 -9.53 -1.51 -3.97
C VAL A 12 -8.94 -0.66 -5.09
N ILE A 13 -7.77 -1.01 -5.61
CA ILE A 13 -7.12 -0.25 -6.68
C ILE A 13 -7.88 -0.37 -8.00
N LYS A 14 -8.28 -1.58 -8.38
CA LYS A 14 -8.99 -1.85 -9.64
C LYS A 14 -10.34 -1.16 -9.70
N LYS A 15 -11.05 -1.11 -8.58
CA LYS A 15 -12.37 -0.47 -8.47
C LYS A 15 -12.29 1.02 -8.10
N LEU A 16 -11.09 1.54 -7.83
CA LEU A 16 -10.87 2.85 -7.20
C LEU A 16 -11.79 3.05 -5.98
N SER A 17 -11.89 2.02 -5.15
CA SER A 17 -12.87 1.97 -4.05
C SER A 17 -12.41 2.82 -2.87
N GLY A 18 -13.27 3.77 -2.46
CA GLY A 18 -13.03 4.67 -1.33
C GLY A 18 -12.27 5.94 -1.71
N SER A 19 -11.55 6.53 -0.76
CA SER A 19 -10.85 7.79 -0.98
C SER A 19 -9.58 7.60 -1.83
N SER A 20 -9.13 8.68 -2.50
CA SER A 20 -7.85 8.66 -3.22
C SER A 20 -6.67 8.31 -2.31
N GLN A 21 -6.75 8.66 -1.02
CA GLN A 21 -5.74 8.31 -0.03
C GLN A 21 -5.73 6.79 0.25
N LYS A 22 -6.91 6.16 0.33
CA LYS A 22 -7.05 4.71 0.50
C LYS A 22 -6.48 3.95 -0.69
N VAL A 23 -6.82 4.37 -1.92
CA VAL A 23 -6.26 3.76 -3.14
C VAL A 23 -4.74 3.91 -3.19
N ARG A 24 -4.21 5.11 -2.88
CA ARG A 24 -2.77 5.36 -2.83
C ARG A 24 -2.06 4.48 -1.79
N ARG A 25 -2.63 4.36 -0.59
CA ARG A 25 -2.10 3.49 0.47
C ARG A 25 -2.07 2.03 0.05
N ALA A 26 -3.14 1.55 -0.61
CA ALA A 26 -3.18 0.19 -1.14
C ALA A 26 -2.07 -0.06 -2.18
N GLN A 27 -1.81 0.91 -3.06
CA GLN A 27 -0.72 0.83 -4.03
C GLN A 27 0.65 0.76 -3.36
N ILE A 28 0.92 1.64 -2.39
CA ILE A 28 2.16 1.67 -1.60
C ILE A 28 2.37 0.32 -0.90
N PHE A 29 1.31 -0.23 -0.30
CA PHE A 29 1.38 -1.49 0.43
C PHE A 29 1.69 -2.67 -0.48
N LEU A 30 1.03 -2.77 -1.65
CA LEU A 30 1.33 -3.81 -2.64
C LEU A 30 2.76 -3.72 -3.18
N LYS A 31 3.34 -2.52 -3.31
CA LYS A 31 4.74 -2.38 -3.71
C LYS A 31 5.72 -2.84 -2.63
N ALA A 32 5.36 -2.67 -1.36
CA ALA A 32 6.15 -3.13 -0.22
C ALA A 32 5.96 -4.63 0.11
N ASP A 33 5.06 -5.33 -0.59
CA ASP A 33 4.78 -6.75 -0.32
C ASP A 33 6.00 -7.62 -0.59
N ALA A 34 6.43 -8.38 0.43
CA ALA A 34 7.63 -9.22 0.38
C ALA A 34 7.47 -10.42 -0.56
N GLU A 35 6.26 -10.93 -0.73
CA GLU A 35 5.93 -11.98 -1.70
C GLU A 35 5.57 -11.39 -3.09
N GLY A 36 5.55 -10.07 -3.19
CA GLY A 36 5.28 -9.32 -4.41
C GLY A 36 6.53 -8.61 -4.91
N PRO A 37 6.43 -7.36 -5.37
CA PRO A 37 7.57 -6.59 -5.86
C PRO A 37 8.69 -6.39 -4.84
N ASN A 38 8.40 -6.45 -3.53
CA ASN A 38 9.33 -6.29 -2.43
C ASN A 38 10.25 -5.06 -2.58
N TRP A 39 9.67 -3.93 -2.99
CA TRP A 39 10.44 -2.69 -3.18
C TRP A 39 10.93 -2.15 -1.85
N ALA A 40 12.13 -1.59 -1.85
CA ALA A 40 12.64 -0.87 -0.70
C ALA A 40 11.85 0.44 -0.49
N ASP A 41 11.71 0.87 0.76
CA ASP A 41 10.89 2.05 1.11
C ASP A 41 11.31 3.32 0.34
N HIS A 42 12.60 3.47 0.00
CA HIS A 42 13.09 4.61 -0.78
C HIS A 42 12.59 4.58 -2.24
N GLN A 43 12.52 3.40 -2.87
CA GLN A 43 12.01 3.25 -4.23
C GLN A 43 10.52 3.55 -4.29
N ILE A 44 9.78 3.12 -3.26
CA ILE A 44 8.36 3.44 -3.12
C ILE A 44 8.17 4.94 -2.88
N ALA A 45 8.98 5.53 -2.00
CA ALA A 45 8.91 6.95 -1.70
C ALA A 45 9.10 7.81 -2.97
N GLU A 46 10.09 7.46 -3.79
CA GLU A 46 10.35 8.09 -5.08
C GLU A 46 9.19 7.91 -6.06
N ALA A 47 8.66 6.68 -6.21
CA ALA A 47 7.58 6.38 -7.15
C ALA A 47 6.25 7.07 -6.81
N PHE A 48 6.02 7.39 -5.54
CA PHE A 48 4.78 8.04 -5.07
C PHE A 48 4.97 9.50 -4.65
N ASP A 49 6.14 10.08 -4.92
CA ASP A 49 6.52 11.45 -4.54
C ASP A 49 6.17 11.77 -3.08
N CYS A 50 6.66 10.92 -2.18
CA CYS A 50 6.39 11.01 -0.75
C CYS A 50 7.66 10.79 0.07
N ARG A 51 7.58 11.06 1.38
CA ARG A 51 8.69 10.80 2.28
C ARG A 51 8.80 9.29 2.55
N THR A 52 10.01 8.77 2.67
CA THR A 52 10.27 7.38 3.11
C THR A 52 9.59 7.08 4.45
N THR A 53 9.51 8.07 5.34
CA THR A 53 8.79 7.94 6.62
C THR A 53 7.29 7.70 6.44
N THR A 54 6.68 8.22 5.38
CA THR A 54 5.27 7.95 5.04
C THR A 54 5.08 6.48 4.68
N VAL A 55 5.96 5.92 3.86
CA VAL A 55 5.93 4.49 3.50
C VAL A 55 6.11 3.62 4.75
N GLN A 56 7.09 3.94 5.58
CA GLN A 56 7.34 3.22 6.85
C GLN A 56 6.14 3.29 7.81
N ASN A 57 5.46 4.44 7.88
CA ASN A 57 4.27 4.61 8.71
C ASN A 57 3.09 3.81 8.18
N ILE A 58 2.89 3.75 6.86
CA ILE A 58 1.87 2.92 6.21
C ILE A 58 2.12 1.44 6.48
N ARG A 59 3.38 0.99 6.38
CA ARG A 59 3.76 -0.39 6.71
C ARG A 59 3.54 -0.73 8.18
N ARG A 60 3.82 0.21 9.10
CA ARG A 60 3.64 0.01 10.54
C ARG A 60 2.19 0.05 10.99
N ARG A 61 1.37 0.92 10.41
CA ARG A 61 -0.04 1.13 10.80
C ARG A 61 -1.02 0.29 9.98
N TRP A 62 -0.56 -0.84 9.48
CA TRP A 62 -1.44 -1.69 8.72
C TRP A 62 -2.50 -2.31 9.64
N SER A 63 -3.68 -1.70 9.58
CA SER A 63 -4.93 -2.15 10.18
C SER A 63 -6.01 -2.05 9.11
N ASN A 64 -7.00 -2.94 9.12
CA ASN A 64 -8.16 -2.84 8.24
C ASN A 64 -8.85 -1.46 8.30
N GLU A 65 -8.77 -0.77 9.45
CA GLU A 65 -9.23 0.62 9.62
C GLU A 65 -8.50 1.64 8.74
N ASP A 66 -7.22 1.44 8.43
CA ASP A 66 -6.43 2.34 7.57
C ASP A 66 -6.90 2.27 6.09
N LEU A 67 -7.69 1.22 5.79
CA LEU A 67 -8.32 0.91 4.51
C LEU A 67 -9.85 0.94 4.58
N MET A 68 -10.51 1.35 5.67
CA MET A 68 -11.97 1.50 5.71
C MET A 68 -12.36 2.91 5.28
#